data_AF-A0A1Q9NIT7-F1
#
_entry.id   AF-A0A1Q9NIT7-F1
#
_cell.length_a   1.000
_cell.length_b   1.000
_cell.length_c   1.000
_cell.angle_alpha   90.00
_cell.angle_beta   90.00
_cell.angle_gamma   90.00
#
_symmetry.space_group_name_H-M   'P 1'
#
loop_
_entity.id
_entity.type
_entity.pdbx_description
1 polymer ?
#
loop_
_entity_poly.entity_id
_entity_poly.type
_entity_poly.pdbx_seq_one_letter_code
_entity_poly.pdbx_strand_id
1 'polypeptide(L)'
;MSKAITDKTILDMVEEGKNNFVSSRFEDAANLFESAVRNLEKINNHIDSVYFSYAKIVSLNKAENWEQEIQSLLELGKRCLQLGLTKALEQQKEESNSFEKSIYMNHAQKIMKILNLEEERESIVLSLVQLYKSLIQDENTTHDVRENFQERIIGFCTEYDHPNLVMEYERIKLCQILEKAADFLSTSGKLAVDVIAANKYIKSASIYLEFNMQKEMIKVLEKALKCSKHGQFYKFGFTKIQRPPRAKDDSGKELDPDPDMADEQINEYLEHLLQRL
;
A
#
# COMPACT_ATOMS: atom_id res chain seq x y z
N MET A 1 -37.70 15.18 -27.10
CA MET A 1 -36.65 16.21 -26.92
C MET A 1 -36.79 16.78 -25.51
N SER A 2 -35.93 16.42 -24.56
CA SER A 2 -35.98 17.05 -23.21
C SER A 2 -35.38 18.44 -23.29
N LYS A 3 -36.09 19.46 -22.80
CA LYS A 3 -35.55 20.82 -22.61
C LYS A 3 -34.25 20.71 -21.79
N ALA A 4 -33.19 21.35 -22.27
CA ALA A 4 -31.96 21.50 -21.51
C ALA A 4 -32.29 22.27 -20.22
N ILE A 5 -31.92 21.70 -19.07
CA ILE A 5 -32.04 22.36 -17.77
C ILE A 5 -30.99 23.48 -17.77
N THR A 6 -31.42 24.71 -17.48
CA THR A 6 -30.52 25.88 -17.42
C THR A 6 -30.14 26.17 -15.98
N ASP A 7 -28.98 26.79 -15.75
CA ASP A 7 -28.56 27.25 -14.41
C ASP A 7 -29.64 28.14 -13.75
N LYS A 8 -30.34 28.94 -14.56
CA LYS A 8 -31.48 29.75 -14.11
C LYS A 8 -32.60 28.89 -13.51
N THR A 9 -32.93 27.75 -14.13
CA THR A 9 -33.95 26.83 -13.63
C THR A 9 -33.57 26.24 -12.25
N ILE A 10 -32.29 25.97 -12.03
CA ILE A 10 -31.80 25.47 -10.73
C ILE A 10 -31.89 26.59 -9.66
N LEU A 11 -31.48 27.81 -10.02
CA LEU A 11 -31.57 28.98 -9.13
C LEU A 11 -33.02 29.29 -8.73
N ASP A 12 -33.96 29.24 -9.68
CA ASP A 12 -35.38 29.46 -9.42
C ASP A 12 -35.92 28.42 -8.42
N MET A 13 -35.56 27.14 -8.57
CA MET A 13 -35.93 26.06 -7.63
C MET A 13 -35.36 26.29 -6.23
N VAL A 14 -34.11 26.77 -6.14
CA VAL A 14 -33.44 27.06 -4.87
C VAL A 14 -34.11 28.23 -4.16
N GLU A 15 -34.44 29.29 -4.89
CA GLU A 15 -35.11 30.46 -4.33
C GLU A 15 -36.53 30.13 -3.86
N GLU A 16 -37.30 29.39 -4.66
CA GLU A 16 -38.62 28.91 -4.27
C GLU A 16 -38.56 27.95 -3.06
N GLY A 17 -37.57 27.06 -3.02
CA GLY A 17 -37.32 26.18 -1.89
C GLY A 17 -37.05 26.94 -0.59
N LYS A 18 -36.23 27.99 -0.66
CA LYS A 18 -35.98 28.90 0.48
C LYS A 18 -37.25 29.62 0.92
N ASN A 19 -38.05 30.14 -0.01
CA ASN A 19 -39.30 30.81 0.30
C ASN A 19 -40.30 29.87 0.98
N ASN A 20 -40.39 28.62 0.53
CA ASN A 20 -41.21 27.58 1.15
C ASN A 20 -40.74 27.26 2.57
N PHE A 21 -39.42 27.14 2.78
CA PHE A 21 -38.84 26.90 4.10
C PHE A 21 -39.17 28.03 5.08
N VAL A 22 -38.95 29.30 4.69
CA VAL A 22 -39.27 30.46 5.55
C VAL A 22 -40.77 30.55 5.84
N SER A 23 -41.60 30.14 4.88
CA SER A 23 -43.07 30.13 5.02
C SER A 23 -43.61 28.88 5.75
N SER A 24 -42.75 28.07 6.37
CA SER A 24 -43.10 26.82 7.09
C SER A 24 -43.76 25.74 6.21
N ARG A 25 -43.63 25.82 4.88
CA ARG A 25 -44.01 24.76 3.93
C ARG A 25 -42.84 23.81 3.73
N PHE A 26 -42.50 23.08 4.79
CA PHE A 26 -41.24 22.33 4.86
C PHE A 26 -41.17 21.14 3.89
N GLU A 27 -42.27 20.42 3.67
CA GLU A 27 -42.31 19.32 2.69
C GLU A 27 -42.10 19.84 1.26
N ASP A 28 -42.75 20.95 0.90
CA ASP A 28 -42.57 21.59 -0.42
C ASP A 28 -41.12 22.06 -0.61
N ALA A 29 -40.50 22.60 0.44
CA ALA A 29 -39.09 22.97 0.43
C ALA A 29 -38.18 21.76 0.20
N ALA A 30 -38.44 20.65 0.90
CA ALA A 30 -37.68 19.41 0.74
C ALA A 30 -37.75 18.87 -0.70
N ASN A 31 -38.93 18.87 -1.31
CA ASN A 31 -39.14 18.42 -2.69
C ASN A 31 -38.40 19.30 -3.72
N LEU A 32 -38.36 20.61 -3.50
CA LEU A 32 -37.63 21.54 -4.35
C LEU A 32 -36.11 21.37 -4.22
N PHE A 33 -35.60 21.21 -2.99
CA PHE A 33 -34.17 20.92 -2.79
C PHE A 33 -33.77 19.59 -3.40
N GLU A 34 -34.59 18.55 -3.29
CA GLU A 34 -34.35 17.27 -3.97
C GLU A 34 -34.31 17.43 -5.50
N SER A 35 -35.22 18.22 -6.05
CA SER A 35 -35.24 18.50 -7.49
C SER A 35 -33.98 19.25 -7.94
N ALA A 36 -33.49 20.20 -7.13
CA ALA A 36 -32.24 20.90 -7.37
C ALA A 36 -31.04 19.93 -7.32
N VAL A 37 -30.97 19.05 -6.32
CA VAL A 37 -29.94 18.00 -6.19
C VAL A 37 -29.85 17.15 -7.46
N ARG A 38 -30.97 16.61 -7.94
CA ARG A 38 -31.02 15.77 -9.15
C ARG A 38 -30.55 16.50 -10.41
N ASN A 39 -30.73 17.82 -10.47
CA ASN A 39 -30.29 18.63 -11.61
C ASN A 39 -28.80 18.99 -11.51
N LEU A 40 -28.30 19.28 -10.31
CA LEU A 40 -26.88 19.54 -10.04
C LEU A 40 -26.02 18.31 -10.34
N GLU A 41 -26.51 17.11 -10.02
CA GLU A 41 -25.83 15.85 -10.36
C GLU A 41 -25.67 15.66 -11.87
N LYS A 42 -26.66 16.06 -12.68
CA LYS A 42 -26.58 15.94 -14.16
C LYS A 42 -25.51 16.82 -14.78
N ILE A 43 -25.15 17.91 -14.12
CA ILE A 43 -24.09 18.84 -14.56
C ILE A 43 -22.78 18.62 -13.80
N ASN A 44 -22.65 17.50 -13.07
CA ASN A 44 -21.48 17.14 -12.26
C ASN A 44 -21.09 18.18 -11.18
N ASN A 45 -22.05 18.98 -10.71
CA ASN A 45 -21.81 19.92 -9.60
C ASN A 45 -22.09 19.23 -8.25
N HIS A 46 -21.14 18.40 -7.83
CA HIS A 46 -21.27 17.55 -6.66
C HIS A 46 -21.26 18.30 -5.32
N ILE A 47 -20.51 19.40 -5.20
CA ILE A 47 -20.42 20.16 -3.94
C ILE A 47 -21.75 20.83 -3.60
N ASP A 48 -22.40 21.44 -4.59
CA ASP A 48 -23.70 22.07 -4.39
C ASP A 48 -24.80 21.01 -4.18
N SER A 49 -24.68 19.85 -4.85
CA SER A 49 -25.56 18.69 -4.59
C SER A 49 -25.50 18.23 -3.13
N VAL A 50 -24.31 18.20 -2.51
CA VAL A 50 -24.15 17.89 -1.07
C VAL A 50 -24.83 18.97 -0.21
N TYR A 51 -24.62 20.25 -0.52
CA TYR A 51 -25.24 21.35 0.21
C TYR A 51 -26.78 21.29 0.19
N PHE A 52 -27.39 21.11 -0.98
CA PHE A 52 -28.85 21.06 -1.09
C PHE A 52 -29.44 19.74 -0.57
N SER A 53 -28.68 18.64 -0.58
CA SER A 53 -29.06 17.41 0.14
C SER A 53 -29.17 17.65 1.64
N TYR A 54 -28.25 18.42 2.24
CA TYR A 54 -28.37 18.82 3.64
C TYR A 54 -29.58 19.75 3.88
N ALA A 55 -29.83 20.71 2.99
CA ALA A 55 -31.00 21.58 3.08
C ALA A 55 -32.34 20.80 3.03
N LYS A 56 -32.42 19.75 2.20
CA LYS A 56 -33.55 18.80 2.18
C LYS A 56 -33.75 18.16 3.55
N ILE A 57 -32.69 17.62 4.16
CA ILE A 57 -32.75 16.96 5.48
C ILE A 57 -33.26 17.90 6.55
N VAL A 58 -32.74 19.14 6.59
CA VAL A 58 -33.22 20.16 7.55
C VAL A 58 -34.70 20.46 7.34
N SER A 59 -35.18 20.47 6.10
CA SER A 59 -36.60 20.68 5.79
C SER A 59 -37.45 19.51 6.26
N LEU A 60 -37.03 18.27 6.00
CA LEU A 60 -37.73 17.06 6.45
C LEU A 60 -37.79 16.95 7.98
N ASN A 61 -36.69 17.32 8.66
CA ASN A 61 -36.64 17.38 10.12
C ASN A 61 -37.69 18.36 10.68
N LYS A 62 -37.83 19.54 10.06
CA LYS A 62 -38.85 20.54 10.43
C LYS A 62 -40.28 20.09 10.10
N ALA A 63 -40.44 19.23 9.10
CA ALA A 63 -41.72 18.61 8.76
C ALA A 63 -42.07 17.39 9.65
N GLU A 64 -41.17 16.97 10.55
CA GLU A 64 -41.32 15.75 11.37
C GLU A 64 -41.46 14.46 10.52
N ASN A 65 -40.89 14.45 9.31
CA ASN A 65 -40.94 13.33 8.38
C ASN A 65 -39.69 12.43 8.51
N TRP A 66 -39.63 11.69 9.62
CA TRP A 66 -38.44 10.94 10.04
C TRP A 66 -37.99 9.87 9.06
N GLU A 67 -38.94 9.20 8.39
CA GLU A 67 -38.62 8.12 7.46
C GLU A 67 -37.85 8.65 6.23
N GLN A 68 -38.36 9.73 5.62
CA GLN A 68 -37.67 10.38 4.50
C GLN A 68 -36.38 11.09 4.95
N GLU A 69 -36.33 11.60 6.17
CA GLU A 69 -35.13 12.21 6.75
C GLU A 69 -33.98 11.19 6.83
N ILE A 70 -34.24 10.01 7.39
CA ILE A 70 -33.26 8.91 7.50
C ILE A 70 -32.77 8.49 6.12
N GLN A 71 -33.67 8.28 5.16
CA GLN A 71 -33.27 7.94 3.79
C GLN A 71 -32.39 9.04 3.16
N SER A 72 -32.75 10.30 3.36
CA SER A 72 -31.99 11.44 2.83
C SER A 72 -30.61 11.58 3.47
N LEU A 73 -30.46 11.24 4.76
CA LEU A 73 -29.16 11.17 5.44
C LEU A 73 -28.26 10.08 4.84
N LEU A 74 -28.80 8.89 4.56
CA LEU A 74 -28.05 7.81 3.93
C LEU A 74 -27.60 8.19 2.52
N GLU A 75 -28.48 8.82 1.73
CA GLU A 75 -28.12 9.32 0.41
C GLU A 75 -27.06 10.43 0.46
N LEU A 76 -27.16 11.36 1.42
CA LEU A 76 -26.13 12.39 1.64
C LEU A 76 -24.76 11.75 1.92
N GLY A 77 -24.71 10.72 2.77
CA GLY A 77 -23.48 9.96 3.03
C GLY A 77 -22.88 9.38 1.75
N LYS A 78 -23.71 8.76 0.90
CA LYS A 78 -23.29 8.23 -0.40
C LYS A 78 -22.76 9.33 -1.33
N ARG A 79 -23.43 10.49 -1.40
CA ARG A 79 -23.01 11.63 -2.23
C ARG A 79 -21.67 12.21 -1.75
N CYS A 80 -21.46 12.33 -0.45
CA CYS A 80 -20.18 12.76 0.12
C CYS A 80 -19.04 11.81 -0.27
N LEU A 81 -19.29 10.48 -0.23
CA LEU A 81 -18.32 9.48 -0.69
C LEU A 81 -18.03 9.64 -2.19
N GLN A 82 -19.05 9.81 -3.04
CA GLN A 82 -18.86 10.03 -4.47
C GLN A 82 -18.04 11.28 -4.77
N LEU A 83 -18.32 12.41 -4.11
CA LEU A 83 -17.52 13.63 -4.23
C LEU A 83 -16.07 13.42 -3.78
N GLY A 84 -15.88 12.74 -2.65
CA GLY A 84 -14.55 12.38 -2.16
C GLY A 84 -13.78 11.51 -3.15
N LEU A 85 -14.46 10.56 -3.80
CA LEU A 85 -13.88 9.71 -4.83
C LEU A 85 -13.46 10.53 -6.05
N THR A 86 -14.33 11.39 -6.57
CA THR A 86 -14.02 12.26 -7.71
C THR A 86 -12.80 13.13 -7.41
N LYS A 87 -12.78 13.81 -6.26
CA LYS A 87 -11.63 14.63 -5.84
C LYS A 87 -10.34 13.82 -5.71
N ALA A 88 -10.40 12.64 -5.11
CA ALA A 88 -9.23 11.77 -4.97
C ALA A 88 -8.71 11.32 -6.35
N LEU A 89 -9.61 10.98 -7.28
CA LEU A 89 -9.27 10.55 -8.63
C LEU A 89 -8.72 11.69 -9.51
N GLU A 90 -9.21 12.91 -9.34
CA GLU A 90 -8.69 14.11 -10.01
C GLU A 90 -7.31 14.48 -9.46
N GLN A 91 -7.18 14.57 -8.14
CA GLN A 91 -5.94 15.00 -7.51
C GLN A 91 -4.79 14.02 -7.78
N GLN A 92 -5.03 12.70 -7.81
CA GLN A 92 -3.98 11.73 -8.18
C GLN A 92 -3.46 11.89 -9.63
N LYS A 93 -4.28 12.45 -10.54
CA LYS A 93 -3.92 12.62 -11.95
C LYS A 93 -3.07 13.87 -12.12
N GLU A 94 -3.38 14.91 -11.37
CA GLU A 94 -2.65 16.17 -11.34
C GLU A 94 -1.34 16.07 -10.54
N GLU A 95 -1.29 15.17 -9.56
CA GLU A 95 -0.13 15.01 -8.69
C GLU A 95 1.07 14.37 -9.40
N SER A 96 2.20 15.06 -9.33
CA SER A 96 3.47 14.64 -9.92
C SER A 96 4.34 13.88 -8.94
N ASN A 97 4.20 14.14 -7.64
CA ASN A 97 4.94 13.46 -6.59
C ASN A 97 4.35 12.06 -6.34
N SER A 98 5.16 11.02 -6.51
CA SER A 98 4.74 9.62 -6.32
C SER A 98 4.20 9.32 -4.92
N PHE A 99 4.77 9.92 -3.87
CA PHE A 99 4.31 9.71 -2.50
C PHE A 99 2.92 10.31 -2.29
N GLU A 100 2.73 11.57 -2.65
CA GLU A 100 1.42 12.27 -2.56
C GLU A 100 0.37 11.59 -3.43
N LYS A 101 0.74 11.18 -4.64
CA LYS A 101 -0.13 10.40 -5.53
C LYS A 101 -0.64 9.12 -4.86
N SER A 102 0.23 8.44 -4.12
CA SER A 102 -0.13 7.22 -3.39
C SER A 102 -1.14 7.46 -2.26
N ILE A 103 -1.16 8.67 -1.67
CA ILE A 103 -2.14 9.06 -0.65
C ILE A 103 -3.52 9.17 -1.29
N TYR A 104 -3.64 9.89 -2.41
CA TYR A 104 -4.91 10.06 -3.12
C TYR A 104 -5.45 8.74 -3.68
N MET A 105 -4.60 7.90 -4.25
CA MET A 105 -4.96 6.54 -4.68
C MET A 105 -5.47 5.68 -3.52
N ASN A 106 -4.83 5.77 -2.35
CA ASN A 106 -5.26 5.05 -1.17
C ASN A 106 -6.60 5.57 -0.62
N HIS A 107 -6.88 6.87 -0.74
CA HIS A 107 -8.22 7.40 -0.43
C HIS A 107 -9.27 6.87 -1.42
N ALA A 108 -8.97 6.88 -2.72
CA ALA A 108 -9.87 6.38 -3.75
C ALA A 108 -10.25 4.91 -3.50
N GLN A 109 -9.29 4.02 -3.26
CA GLN A 109 -9.60 2.59 -3.03
C GLN A 109 -10.43 2.36 -1.77
N LYS A 110 -10.20 3.12 -0.68
CA LYS A 110 -11.01 3.01 0.55
C LYS A 110 -12.45 3.44 0.31
N ILE A 111 -12.64 4.52 -0.46
CA ILE A 111 -13.97 5.01 -0.80
C ILE A 111 -14.69 4.03 -1.72
N MET A 112 -14.00 3.52 -2.74
CA MET A 112 -14.54 2.49 -3.65
C MET A 112 -14.98 1.23 -2.89
N LYS A 113 -14.24 0.82 -1.85
CA LYS A 113 -14.64 -0.28 -0.96
C LYS A 113 -15.97 0.01 -0.27
N ILE A 114 -16.14 1.20 0.29
CA ILE A 114 -17.39 1.58 0.99
C ILE A 114 -18.56 1.65 0.00
N LEU A 115 -18.29 2.04 -1.25
CA LEU A 115 -19.28 2.13 -2.32
C LEU A 115 -19.53 0.78 -3.05
N ASN A 116 -18.86 -0.31 -2.67
CA ASN A 116 -18.91 -1.62 -3.32
C ASN A 116 -18.59 -1.59 -4.83
N LEU A 117 -17.57 -0.80 -5.22
CA LEU A 117 -17.10 -0.67 -6.61
C LEU A 117 -15.89 -1.58 -6.85
N GLU A 118 -16.07 -2.91 -6.71
CA GLU A 118 -14.95 -3.86 -6.63
C GLU A 118 -14.09 -3.91 -7.91
N GLU A 119 -14.69 -3.86 -9.10
CA GLU A 119 -13.95 -3.93 -10.37
C GLU A 119 -13.06 -2.70 -10.58
N GLU A 120 -13.60 -1.50 -10.36
CA GLU A 120 -12.82 -0.27 -10.47
C GLU A 120 -11.75 -0.15 -9.37
N ARG A 121 -12.08 -0.66 -8.18
CA ARG A 121 -11.18 -0.68 -7.03
C ARG A 121 -9.97 -1.56 -7.29
N GLU A 122 -10.14 -2.73 -7.90
CA GLU A 122 -9.05 -3.65 -8.21
C GLU A 122 -7.98 -2.97 -9.09
N SER A 123 -8.40 -2.24 -10.13
CA SER A 123 -7.47 -1.49 -10.99
C SER A 123 -6.64 -0.44 -10.23
N ILE A 124 -7.28 0.29 -9.30
CA ILE A 124 -6.58 1.25 -8.44
C ILE A 124 -5.62 0.54 -7.49
N VAL A 125 -6.02 -0.59 -6.89
CA VAL A 125 -5.16 -1.36 -5.98
C VAL A 125 -3.93 -1.89 -6.69
N LEU A 126 -4.07 -2.47 -7.88
CA LEU A 126 -2.93 -2.95 -8.66
C LEU A 126 -1.94 -1.82 -8.99
N SER A 127 -2.48 -0.66 -9.39
CA SER A 127 -1.67 0.53 -9.68
C SER A 127 -0.96 1.05 -8.40
N LEU A 128 -1.64 0.99 -7.25
CA LEU A 128 -1.10 1.42 -5.97
C LEU A 128 0.03 0.49 -5.49
N VAL A 129 -0.11 -0.82 -5.70
CA VAL A 129 0.95 -1.81 -5.43
C VAL A 129 2.20 -1.50 -6.25
N GLN A 130 2.04 -1.22 -7.55
CA GLN A 130 3.19 -0.83 -8.40
C GLN A 130 3.85 0.46 -7.92
N LEU A 131 3.07 1.47 -7.55
CA LEU A 131 3.58 2.73 -7.03
C LEU A 131 4.35 2.54 -5.71
N TYR A 132 3.83 1.72 -4.80
CA TYR A 132 4.51 1.38 -3.55
C TYR A 132 5.84 0.64 -3.79
N LYS A 133 5.90 -0.28 -4.76
CA LYS A 133 7.17 -0.92 -5.14
C LYS A 133 8.20 0.10 -5.62
N SER A 134 7.79 1.05 -6.47
CA SER A 134 8.67 2.12 -6.93
C SER A 134 9.17 3.00 -5.77
N LEU A 135 8.29 3.34 -4.82
CA LEU A 135 8.64 4.16 -3.66
C LEU A 135 9.56 3.44 -2.66
N ILE A 136 9.45 2.11 -2.56
CA ILE A 136 10.36 1.29 -1.73
C ILE A 136 11.79 1.30 -2.29
N GLN A 137 11.92 1.35 -3.62
CA GLN A 137 13.20 1.39 -4.32
C GLN A 137 13.86 2.77 -4.31
N ASP A 138 13.12 3.84 -4.01
CA ASP A 138 13.67 5.20 -3.89
C ASP A 138 14.62 5.30 -2.69
N GLU A 139 15.85 5.72 -2.96
CA GLU A 139 16.93 5.88 -1.98
C GLU A 139 16.56 6.89 -0.89
N ASN A 140 15.71 7.88 -1.21
CA ASN A 140 15.28 8.93 -0.28
C ASN A 140 14.17 8.48 0.67
N THR A 141 13.52 7.34 0.42
CA THR A 141 12.46 6.82 1.29
C THR A 141 13.06 6.22 2.55
N THR A 142 12.67 6.73 3.73
CA THR A 142 13.15 6.25 5.03
C THR A 142 12.71 4.80 5.31
N HIS A 143 13.44 4.10 6.20
CA HIS A 143 13.15 2.70 6.53
C HIS A 143 11.69 2.47 6.96
N ASP A 144 11.17 3.29 7.88
CA ASP A 144 9.83 3.14 8.44
C ASP A 144 8.74 3.34 7.37
N VAL A 145 8.97 4.24 6.41
CA VAL A 145 8.05 4.47 5.30
C VAL A 145 8.04 3.27 4.33
N ARG A 146 9.19 2.64 4.08
CA ARG A 146 9.26 1.42 3.26
C ARG A 146 8.50 0.27 3.91
N GLU A 147 8.66 0.07 5.22
CA GLU A 147 7.94 -0.96 5.97
C GLU A 147 6.42 -0.73 5.89
N ASN A 148 5.96 0.52 6.05
CA ASN A 148 4.55 0.85 5.91
C ASN A 148 3.98 0.51 4.52
N PHE A 149 4.75 0.74 3.45
CA PHE A 149 4.32 0.37 2.10
C PHE A 149 4.25 -1.14 1.90
N GLN A 150 5.21 -1.89 2.45
CA GLN A 150 5.20 -3.35 2.41
C GLN A 150 3.97 -3.93 3.13
N GLU A 151 3.64 -3.41 4.31
CA GLU A 151 2.45 -3.80 5.07
C GLU A 151 1.16 -3.54 4.28
N ARG A 152 1.06 -2.41 3.57
CA ARG A 152 -0.10 -2.11 2.72
C ARG A 152 -0.23 -3.05 1.54
N ILE A 153 0.87 -3.36 0.86
CA ILE A 153 0.88 -4.36 -0.23
C ILE A 153 0.37 -5.70 0.29
N ILE A 154 0.87 -6.15 1.45
CA ILE A 154 0.43 -7.37 2.12
C ILE A 154 -1.07 -7.34 2.43
N GLY A 155 -1.57 -6.20 2.93
CA GLY A 155 -3.00 -5.99 3.18
C GLY A 155 -3.84 -6.20 1.92
N PHE A 156 -3.41 -5.63 0.78
CA PHE A 156 -4.11 -5.79 -0.48
C PHE A 156 -4.08 -7.22 -1.00
N CYS A 157 -2.95 -7.92 -0.91
CA CYS A 157 -2.89 -9.32 -1.34
C CYS A 157 -3.71 -10.26 -0.46
N THR A 158 -3.96 -9.91 0.80
CA THR A 158 -4.86 -10.66 1.68
C THR A 158 -6.32 -10.41 1.32
N GLU A 159 -6.62 -9.22 0.80
CA GLU A 159 -7.98 -8.80 0.46
C GLU A 159 -8.42 -9.24 -0.95
N TYR A 160 -7.49 -9.35 -1.90
CA TYR A 160 -7.76 -9.71 -3.29
C TYR A 160 -7.19 -11.08 -3.64
N ASP A 161 -8.06 -11.98 -4.09
CA ASP A 161 -7.68 -13.26 -4.70
C ASP A 161 -7.28 -13.07 -6.18
N HIS A 162 -6.35 -12.15 -6.44
CA HIS A 162 -5.82 -11.91 -7.77
C HIS A 162 -4.51 -12.70 -7.95
N PRO A 163 -4.37 -13.58 -8.96
CA PRO A 163 -3.22 -14.48 -9.09
C PRO A 163 -1.86 -13.79 -9.01
N ASN A 164 -1.74 -12.59 -9.58
CA ASN A 164 -0.49 -11.82 -9.55
C ASN A 164 -0.16 -11.27 -8.15
N LEU A 165 -1.18 -10.97 -7.33
CA LEU A 165 -1.01 -10.48 -5.96
C LEU A 165 -0.82 -11.62 -4.97
N VAL A 166 -1.56 -12.72 -5.13
CA VAL A 166 -1.53 -13.89 -4.25
C VAL A 166 -0.19 -14.61 -4.32
N MET A 167 0.33 -14.88 -5.52
CA MET A 167 1.63 -15.53 -5.67
C MET A 167 2.77 -14.70 -5.06
N GLU A 168 2.74 -13.38 -5.27
CA GLU A 168 3.73 -12.47 -4.70
C GLU A 168 3.64 -12.43 -3.17
N TYR A 169 2.43 -12.36 -2.61
CA TYR A 169 2.20 -12.41 -1.17
C TYR A 169 2.62 -13.73 -0.53
N GLU A 170 2.25 -14.86 -1.10
CA GLU A 170 2.63 -16.17 -0.58
C GLU A 170 4.15 -16.32 -0.56
N ARG A 171 4.83 -15.79 -1.58
CA ARG A 171 6.29 -15.80 -1.66
C ARG A 171 6.96 -14.84 -0.66
N ILE A 172 6.46 -13.61 -0.51
CA ILE A 172 6.97 -12.67 0.51
C ILE A 172 6.71 -13.20 1.93
N LYS A 173 5.53 -13.75 2.20
CA LYS A 173 5.19 -14.37 3.49
C LYS A 173 6.08 -15.58 3.77
N LEU A 174 6.39 -16.37 2.75
CA LEU A 174 7.36 -17.46 2.86
C LEU A 174 8.75 -16.92 3.24
N CYS A 175 9.21 -15.80 2.68
CA CYS A 175 10.47 -15.15 3.11
C CYS A 175 10.45 -14.83 4.61
N GLN A 176 9.38 -14.19 5.09
CA GLN A 176 9.26 -13.80 6.50
C GLN A 176 9.22 -15.01 7.44
N ILE A 177 8.55 -16.10 7.05
CA ILE A 177 8.53 -17.36 7.81
C ILE A 177 9.92 -17.99 7.84
N LEU A 178 10.61 -18.01 6.69
CA LEU A 178 11.97 -18.55 6.57
C LEU A 178 12.96 -17.73 7.41
N GLU A 179 12.85 -16.41 7.40
CA GLU A 179 13.65 -15.50 8.22
C GLU A 179 13.42 -15.73 9.71
N LYS A 180 12.17 -15.74 10.18
CA LYS A 180 11.86 -16.00 11.60
C LYS A 180 12.39 -17.36 12.06
N ALA A 181 12.24 -18.38 11.22
CA ALA A 181 12.78 -19.70 11.49
C ALA A 181 14.33 -19.68 11.53
N ALA A 182 14.97 -18.90 10.66
CA ALA A 182 16.43 -18.75 10.63
C ALA A 182 16.94 -17.94 11.84
N ASP A 183 16.26 -16.87 12.22
CA ASP A 183 16.58 -16.04 13.40
C ASP A 183 16.56 -16.94 14.65
N PHE A 184 15.51 -17.75 14.83
CA PHE A 184 15.43 -18.72 15.94
C PHE A 184 16.63 -19.69 15.96
N LEU A 185 16.97 -20.28 14.79
CA LEU A 185 18.04 -21.27 14.69
C LEU A 185 19.44 -20.67 14.90
N SER A 186 19.67 -19.42 14.45
CA SER A 186 20.95 -18.72 14.58
C SER A 186 21.34 -18.38 16.02
N THR A 187 20.42 -18.51 16.99
CA THR A 187 20.72 -18.31 18.42
C THR A 187 21.35 -19.54 19.09
N SER A 188 21.40 -20.69 18.39
CA SER A 188 21.78 -21.97 18.99
C SER A 188 23.29 -22.18 19.18
N GLY A 189 24.13 -21.42 18.46
CA GLY A 189 25.60 -21.53 18.50
C GLY A 189 26.18 -22.86 18.01
N LYS A 190 25.36 -23.72 17.40
CA LYS A 190 25.78 -25.03 16.88
C LYS A 190 25.95 -24.94 15.36
N LEU A 191 27.14 -25.27 14.87
CA LEU A 191 27.49 -25.24 13.44
C LEU A 191 26.43 -25.87 12.50
N ALA A 192 25.94 -27.07 12.82
CA ALA A 192 24.95 -27.75 11.98
C ALA A 192 23.62 -26.99 11.90
N VAL A 193 23.27 -26.25 12.95
CA VAL A 193 22.06 -25.44 13.05
C VAL A 193 22.24 -24.09 12.36
N ASP A 194 23.42 -23.49 12.46
CA ASP A 194 23.78 -22.26 11.75
C ASP A 194 23.77 -22.46 10.23
N VAL A 195 24.17 -23.65 9.76
CA VAL A 195 24.07 -24.01 8.34
C VAL A 195 22.60 -24.02 7.87
N ILE A 196 21.69 -24.53 8.70
CA ILE A 196 20.25 -24.57 8.39
C ILE A 196 19.68 -23.14 8.40
N ALA A 197 20.10 -22.29 9.34
CA ALA A 197 19.70 -20.88 9.40
C ALA A 197 20.17 -20.13 8.13
N ALA A 198 21.44 -20.26 7.74
CA ALA A 198 21.99 -19.64 6.54
C ALA A 198 21.24 -20.03 5.26
N ASN A 199 20.92 -21.32 5.09
CA ASN A 199 20.17 -21.81 3.92
C ASN A 199 18.75 -21.23 3.84
N LYS A 200 18.11 -20.99 4.99
CA LYS A 200 16.80 -20.33 5.04
C LYS A 200 16.91 -18.86 4.61
N TYR A 201 17.92 -18.14 5.07
CA TYR A 201 18.18 -16.76 4.63
C TYR A 201 18.51 -16.68 3.13
N ILE A 202 19.31 -17.61 2.59
CA ILE A 202 19.61 -17.68 1.15
C ILE A 202 18.33 -17.93 0.34
N LYS A 203 17.44 -18.80 0.84
CA LYS A 203 16.15 -19.05 0.20
C LYS A 203 15.23 -17.83 0.26
N SER A 204 15.24 -17.06 1.34
CA SER A 204 14.55 -15.76 1.39
C SER A 204 15.19 -14.78 0.40
N ALA A 205 16.52 -14.74 0.31
CA ALA A 205 17.25 -13.88 -0.60
C ALA A 205 16.89 -14.15 -2.07
N SER A 206 16.81 -15.42 -2.47
CA SER A 206 16.43 -15.79 -3.84
C SER A 206 15.01 -15.36 -4.18
N ILE A 207 14.10 -15.40 -3.21
CA ILE A 207 12.72 -14.93 -3.43
C ILE A 207 12.69 -13.41 -3.48
N TYR A 208 13.40 -12.70 -2.59
CA TYR A 208 13.52 -11.23 -2.67
C TYR A 208 14.15 -10.76 -3.99
N LEU A 209 15.12 -11.52 -4.53
CA LEU A 209 15.70 -11.28 -5.85
C LEU A 209 14.66 -11.34 -6.97
N GLU A 210 13.75 -12.32 -6.95
CA GLU A 210 12.68 -12.46 -7.95
C GLU A 210 11.74 -11.24 -7.99
N PHE A 211 11.61 -10.52 -6.87
CA PHE A 211 10.78 -9.33 -6.74
C PHE A 211 11.57 -8.01 -6.75
N ASN A 212 12.85 -8.03 -7.15
CA ASN A 212 13.74 -6.87 -7.16
C ASN A 212 13.81 -6.12 -5.80
N MET A 213 13.68 -6.86 -4.69
CA MET A 213 13.77 -6.34 -3.32
C MET A 213 15.24 -6.40 -2.85
N GLN A 214 16.11 -5.62 -3.52
CA GLN A 214 17.56 -5.68 -3.33
C GLN A 214 17.99 -5.43 -1.89
N LYS A 215 17.36 -4.50 -1.18
CA LYS A 215 17.69 -4.18 0.21
C LYS A 215 17.40 -5.37 1.15
N GLU A 216 16.22 -5.95 1.04
CA GLU A 216 15.79 -7.09 1.85
C GLU A 216 16.65 -8.31 1.52
N MET A 217 16.93 -8.54 0.23
CA MET A 217 17.87 -9.55 -0.23
C MET A 217 19.25 -9.37 0.41
N ILE A 218 19.84 -8.17 0.34
CA ILE A 218 21.16 -7.87 0.94
C ILE A 218 21.12 -8.12 2.45
N LYS A 219 20.09 -7.62 3.14
CA LYS A 219 19.92 -7.80 4.59
C LYS A 219 19.87 -9.27 4.99
N VAL A 220 19.14 -10.12 4.26
CA VAL A 220 19.11 -11.55 4.58
C VAL A 220 20.39 -12.27 4.16
N LEU A 221 21.08 -11.83 3.10
CA LEU A 221 22.40 -12.35 2.73
C LEU A 221 23.45 -12.03 3.78
N GLU A 222 23.46 -10.82 4.35
CA GLU A 222 24.30 -10.47 5.50
C GLU A 222 24.04 -11.38 6.70
N LYS A 223 22.77 -11.66 7.00
CA LYS A 223 22.40 -12.63 8.06
C LYS A 223 22.90 -14.04 7.74
N ALA A 224 22.80 -14.48 6.47
CA ALA A 224 23.33 -15.77 6.03
C ALA A 224 24.85 -15.85 6.21
N LEU A 225 25.57 -14.78 5.89
CA LEU A 225 27.01 -14.67 6.08
C LEU A 225 27.41 -14.67 7.55
N LYS A 226 26.65 -13.99 8.41
CA LYS A 226 26.88 -14.03 9.87
C LYS A 226 26.65 -15.41 10.48
N CYS A 227 25.76 -16.23 9.90
CA CYS A 227 25.63 -17.64 10.26
C CYS A 227 26.84 -18.49 9.80
N SER A 228 27.62 -17.98 8.84
CA SER A 228 28.77 -18.68 8.26
C SER A 228 30.09 -18.44 9.01
N LYS A 229 30.06 -17.97 10.28
CA LYS A 229 31.21 -17.67 11.18
C LYS A 229 32.37 -18.68 11.17
N HIS A 230 32.19 -19.88 10.64
CA HIS A 230 33.24 -20.87 10.43
C HIS A 230 33.92 -20.84 9.05
N GLY A 231 33.67 -19.84 8.21
CA GLY A 231 34.37 -19.65 6.95
C GLY A 231 34.33 -20.90 6.07
N GLN A 232 33.18 -21.53 5.84
CA GLN A 232 33.06 -22.71 4.96
C GLN A 232 32.00 -22.54 3.86
N PHE A 233 32.05 -21.40 3.14
CA PHE A 233 31.21 -21.07 1.96
C PHE A 233 31.02 -22.21 0.94
N TYR A 234 32.03 -23.08 0.78
CA TYR A 234 31.98 -24.22 -0.14
C TYR A 234 30.93 -25.28 0.21
N LYS A 235 30.45 -25.34 1.47
CA LYS A 235 29.37 -26.26 1.90
C LYS A 235 27.97 -25.69 1.68
N PHE A 236 27.86 -24.41 1.33
CA PHE A 236 26.61 -23.68 1.14
C PHE A 236 26.19 -23.56 -0.34
N GLY A 237 26.82 -24.30 -1.24
CA GLY A 237 26.49 -24.27 -2.68
C GLY A 237 27.01 -23.03 -3.42
N PHE A 238 27.68 -22.09 -2.75
CA PHE A 238 28.47 -21.06 -3.42
C PHE A 238 29.62 -21.78 -4.16
N THR A 239 29.60 -21.73 -5.50
CA THR A 239 30.70 -22.18 -6.36
C THR A 239 32.02 -21.71 -5.79
N LYS A 240 33.03 -22.61 -5.66
CA LYS A 240 34.37 -22.34 -5.11
C LYS A 240 34.88 -20.95 -5.52
N ILE A 241 34.65 -19.96 -4.68
CA ILE A 241 35.31 -18.66 -4.79
C ILE A 241 36.73 -18.93 -4.31
N GLN A 242 37.73 -18.73 -5.19
CA GLN A 242 39.13 -18.85 -4.81
C GLN A 242 39.40 -17.86 -3.68
N ARG A 243 39.65 -18.38 -2.48
CA ARG A 243 40.05 -17.55 -1.35
C ARG A 243 41.53 -17.19 -1.50
N PRO A 244 41.95 -16.00 -1.07
CA PRO A 244 43.36 -15.72 -0.88
C PRO A 244 43.99 -16.75 0.08
N PRO A 245 45.24 -17.19 -0.17
CA PRO A 245 45.93 -18.13 0.72
C PRO A 245 46.13 -17.54 2.11
N ARG A 246 45.90 -18.33 3.16
CA ARG A 246 46.04 -17.90 4.56
C ARG A 246 47.51 -17.81 4.98
N ALA A 247 47.78 -16.96 5.98
CA ALA A 247 49.06 -16.98 6.68
C ALA A 247 49.30 -18.36 7.30
N LYS A 248 50.51 -18.88 7.12
CA LYS A 248 50.94 -20.17 7.64
C LYS A 248 51.84 -19.95 8.84
N ASP A 249 51.72 -20.81 9.84
CA ASP A 249 52.70 -20.89 10.92
C ASP A 249 54.05 -21.42 10.40
N ASP A 250 55.06 -21.41 11.26
CA ASP A 250 56.42 -21.87 10.93
C ASP A 250 56.49 -23.35 10.53
N SER A 251 55.41 -24.12 10.75
CA SER A 251 55.27 -25.52 10.32
C SER A 251 54.55 -25.67 8.97
N GLY A 252 54.15 -24.56 8.35
CA GLY A 252 53.42 -24.53 7.09
C GLY A 252 51.92 -24.81 7.22
N LYS A 253 51.39 -24.86 8.45
CA LYS A 253 49.97 -25.07 8.73
C LYS A 253 49.24 -23.72 8.74
N GLU A 254 48.08 -23.66 8.09
CA GLU A 254 47.28 -22.43 8.08
C GLU A 254 46.83 -22.08 9.50
N LEU A 255 47.06 -20.82 9.89
CA LEU A 255 46.59 -20.30 11.17
C LEU A 255 45.06 -20.24 11.17
N ASP A 256 44.43 -20.69 12.27
CA ASP A 256 43.01 -20.46 12.48
C ASP A 256 42.78 -18.95 12.70
N PRO A 257 41.72 -18.37 12.11
CA PRO A 257 41.49 -16.94 12.19
C PRO A 257 41.22 -16.51 13.63
N ASP A 258 41.82 -15.37 13.99
CA ASP A 258 41.48 -14.62 15.19
C ASP A 258 39.95 -14.34 15.18
N PRO A 259 39.19 -14.71 16.22
CA PRO A 259 37.75 -14.47 16.29
C PRO A 259 37.36 -12.98 16.14
N ASP A 260 38.31 -12.06 16.40
CA ASP A 260 38.10 -10.61 16.26
C ASP A 260 38.50 -10.06 14.87
N MET A 261 39.11 -10.86 13.97
CA MET A 261 39.30 -10.48 12.55
C MET A 261 38.06 -10.76 11.68
N ALA A 262 36.91 -11.03 12.31
CA ALA A 262 35.71 -11.54 11.65
C ALA A 262 34.91 -10.52 10.82
N ASP A 263 35.22 -9.22 10.85
CA ASP A 263 34.33 -8.22 10.22
C ASP A 263 34.86 -7.61 8.90
N GLU A 264 36.16 -7.39 8.71
CA GLU A 264 36.67 -6.77 7.47
C GLU A 264 36.61 -7.71 6.26
N GLN A 265 37.00 -8.98 6.42
CA GLN A 265 36.97 -9.95 5.32
C GLN A 265 35.54 -10.27 4.88
N ILE A 266 34.57 -10.33 5.79
CA ILE A 266 33.17 -10.57 5.44
C ILE A 266 32.61 -9.41 4.62
N ASN A 267 32.97 -8.16 4.96
CA ASN A 267 32.58 -6.98 4.21
C ASN A 267 33.22 -6.96 2.81
N GLU A 268 34.50 -7.31 2.70
CA GLU A 268 35.22 -7.45 1.42
C GLU A 268 34.61 -8.57 0.54
N TYR A 269 34.18 -9.68 1.14
CA TYR A 269 33.46 -10.76 0.44
C TYR A 269 32.05 -10.35 0.01
N LEU A 270 31.34 -9.54 0.81
CA LEU A 270 30.06 -8.93 0.42
C LEU A 270 30.24 -8.03 -0.79
N GLU A 271 31.25 -7.16 -0.78
CA GLU A 271 31.56 -6.29 -1.92
C GLU A 271 31.86 -7.09 -3.19
N HIS A 272 32.66 -8.17 -3.09
CA HIS A 272 32.93 -9.03 -4.23
C HIS A 272 31.73 -9.84 -4.74
N LEU A 273 30.82 -10.26 -3.84
CA LEU A 273 29.60 -10.95 -4.21
C LEU A 273 28.63 -9.98 -4.91
N LEU A 274 28.53 -8.74 -4.41
CA LEU A 274 27.68 -7.68 -4.94
C LEU A 274 28.22 -7.09 -6.25
N GLN A 275 29.54 -7.08 -6.48
CA GLN A 275 30.14 -6.70 -7.77
C GLN A 275 29.87 -7.69 -8.92
N ARG A 276 29.39 -8.91 -8.61
CA ARG A 276 29.14 -9.98 -9.60
C ARG A 276 27.65 -10.25 -9.85
N LEU A 277 26.75 -9.57 -9.13
CA LEU A 277 25.30 -9.62 -9.29
C LEU A 277 24.81 -8.33 -9.95
#